data_AF-A0A150TVU3-F1
#
_entry.id   AF-A0A150TVU3-F1
#
_cell.length_a   1.000
_cell.length_b   1.000
_cell.length_c   1.000
_cell.angle_alpha   90.00
_cell.angle_beta   90.00
_cell.angle_gamma   90.00
#
_symmetry.space_group_name_H-M   'P 1'
#
loop_
_entity.id
_entity.type
_entity.pdbx_description
1 polymer ?
#
loop_
_entity_poly.entity_id
_entity_poly.type
_entity_poly.pdbx_seq_one_letter_code
_entity_poly.pdbx_strand_id
1 'polypeptide(L)' 'MTMKGQSFEAVFGRPAKVVAEAPGRVNLIGEHTDYSGGYVLPTAIPAQRAARLRSVGHAAKRAALERARPPA' A
#
# COMPACT_ATOMS: atom_id res chain seq x y z
N MET A 1 -10.88 8.63 -13.34
CA MET A 1 -12.06 8.49 -12.45
C MET A 1 -11.53 8.13 -11.07
N THR A 2 -11.30 9.12 -10.19
CA THR A 2 -10.65 8.90 -8.90
C THR A 2 -11.73 8.59 -7.87
N MET A 3 -11.80 7.35 -7.36
CA MET A 3 -12.62 7.07 -6.18
C MET A 3 -12.09 7.92 -5.03
N LYS A 4 -12.89 8.90 -4.58
CA LYS A 4 -12.57 9.77 -3.46
C LYS A 4 -12.82 9.03 -2.15
N GLY A 5 -11.82 8.26 -1.71
CA GLY A 5 -11.65 7.93 -0.30
C GLY A 5 -11.26 9.19 0.49
N GLN A 6 -11.43 9.16 1.81
CA GLN A 6 -10.96 10.23 2.69
C GLN A 6 -9.45 10.47 2.50
N SER A 7 -8.99 11.72 2.57
CA SER A 7 -7.57 12.04 2.46
C SER A 7 -6.79 11.50 3.67
N PHE A 8 -5.48 11.27 3.52
CA PHE A 8 -4.64 10.85 4.66
C PHE A 8 -4.73 11.84 5.83
N GLU A 9 -4.77 13.15 5.52
CA GLU A 9 -4.92 14.21 6.52
C GLU A 9 -6.26 14.17 7.23
N ALA A 10 -7.36 13.87 6.52
CA ALA A 10 -8.67 13.75 7.14
C ALA A 10 -8.72 12.59 8.15
N VAL A 11 -8.00 11.49 7.88
CA VAL A 11 -7.99 10.30 8.75
C VAL A 11 -6.98 10.45 9.91
N PHE A 12 -5.81 11.04 9.66
CA PHE A 12 -4.69 11.05 10.62
C PHE A 12 -4.35 12.44 11.19
N GLY A 13 -5.08 13.49 10.79
CA GLY A 13 -4.91 14.87 11.25
C GLY A 13 -3.59 15.54 10.86
N ARG A 14 -2.79 14.90 9.99
CA ARG A 14 -1.46 15.36 9.56
C ARG A 14 -1.18 14.89 8.13
N PRO A 15 -0.35 15.61 7.35
CA PRO A 15 0.03 15.20 6.00
C PRO A 15 0.85 13.90 6.01
N ALA A 16 0.67 13.09 4.97
CA ALA A 16 1.61 12.03 4.64
C ALA A 16 2.96 12.66 4.26
N LYS A 17 4.06 11.99 4.60
CA LYS A 17 5.41 12.43 4.19
C LYS A 17 5.89 11.74 2.93
N VAL A 18 5.36 10.55 2.64
CA VAL A 18 5.74 9.72 1.51
C VAL A 18 4.48 9.21 0.84
N VAL A 19 4.46 9.25 -0.49
CA VAL A 19 3.50 8.53 -1.31
C VAL A 19 4.30 7.53 -2.13
N ALA A 20 4.01 6.25 -1.97
CA ALA A 20 4.60 5.17 -2.75
C ALA A 20 3.53 4.60 -3.67
N GLU A 21 3.86 4.38 -4.93
CA GLU A 21 2.93 3.87 -5.94
C GLU A 21 3.51 2.62 -6.59
N ALA A 22 2.65 1.65 -6.86
CA ALA A 22 3.03 0.41 -7.54
C ALA A 22 1.96 -0.01 -8.55
N PRO A 23 2.34 -0.37 -9.78
CA PRO A 23 1.41 -0.90 -10.75
C PRO A 23 1.03 -2.34 -10.42
N GLY A 24 -0.19 -2.71 -10.79
CA GLY A 24 -0.53 -4.10 -10.98
C GLY A 24 0.28 -4.69 -12.14
N ARG A 25 0.37 -6.02 -12.18
CA ARG A 25 0.93 -6.74 -13.33
C ARG A 25 -0.03 -7.84 -13.77
N VAL A 26 0.13 -8.25 -15.01
CA VAL A 26 -0.38 -9.53 -15.51
C VAL A 26 0.78 -10.31 -16.12
N ASN A 27 0.65 -11.62 -16.14
CA ASN A 27 1.57 -12.49 -16.84
C ASN A 27 1.03 -12.78 -18.24
N LEU A 28 1.88 -12.65 -19.25
CA LEU A 28 1.55 -13.05 -20.61
C LEU A 28 1.80 -14.54 -20.83
N ILE A 29 2.86 -15.08 -20.20
CA ILE A 29 3.22 -16.51 -20.19
C ILE A 29 4.07 -16.84 -18.95
N GLY A 30 4.03 -18.11 -18.52
CA GLY A 30 4.79 -18.61 -17.38
C GLY A 30 3.99 -18.66 -16.07
N GLU A 31 2.69 -19.01 -16.13
CA GLU A 31 1.94 -19.29 -14.90
C GLU A 31 2.51 -20.53 -14.20
N HIS A 32 2.64 -20.44 -12.88
CA HIS A 32 3.14 -21.52 -12.01
C HIS A 32 4.60 -21.96 -12.24
N THR A 33 5.41 -21.18 -12.98
CA THR A 33 6.85 -21.48 -13.18
C THR A 33 7.76 -20.65 -12.29
N ASP A 34 7.28 -19.51 -11.79
CA ASP A 34 8.04 -18.53 -11.02
C ASP A 34 8.62 -19.10 -9.72
N TYR A 35 7.81 -19.84 -8.96
CA TYR A 35 8.26 -20.46 -7.70
C TYR A 35 9.22 -21.64 -7.91
N SER A 36 9.32 -22.17 -9.14
CA SER A 36 10.21 -23.27 -9.49
C SER A 36 11.53 -22.81 -10.11
N GLY A 37 11.80 -21.49 -10.13
CA GLY A 37 12.99 -20.91 -10.75
C GLY A 37 12.92 -20.82 -12.28
N GLY A 38 11.73 -21.01 -12.87
CA GLY A 38 11.50 -20.83 -14.30
C GLY A 38 11.40 -19.34 -14.69
N TYR A 39 11.53 -19.07 -15.99
CA TYR A 39 11.30 -17.73 -16.53
C TYR A 39 9.80 -17.42 -16.64
N VAL A 40 9.47 -16.13 -16.55
CA VAL A 40 8.12 -15.58 -16.72
C VAL A 40 8.19 -14.32 -17.58
N LEU A 41 7.10 -14.01 -18.30
CA LEU A 41 6.97 -12.77 -19.07
C LEU A 41 5.81 -11.91 -18.52
N PRO A 42 6.04 -11.15 -17.43
CA PRO A 42 5.06 -10.22 -16.89
C PRO A 42 5.07 -8.89 -17.64
N THR A 43 3.95 -8.17 -17.55
CA THR A 43 3.87 -6.76 -17.94
C THR A 43 3.06 -5.96 -16.92
N ALA A 44 3.44 -4.70 -16.72
CA ALA A 44 2.69 -3.78 -15.90
C ALA A 44 1.37 -3.41 -16.60
N ILE A 45 0.31 -3.25 -15.82
CA ILE A 45 -1.00 -2.79 -16.32
C ILE A 45 -1.31 -1.37 -15.79
N PRO A 46 -2.23 -0.62 -16.42
CA PRO A 46 -2.58 0.72 -15.96
C PRO A 46 -3.20 0.80 -14.56
N ALA A 47 -3.63 -0.34 -13.99
CA ALA A 47 -4.12 -0.40 -12.62
C ALA A 47 -2.99 -0.05 -11.64
N GLN A 48 -3.20 0.97 -10.81
CA GLN A 48 -2.21 1.48 -9.87
C GLN A 48 -2.72 1.40 -8.44
N ARG A 49 -1.81 1.20 -7.49
CA ARG A 49 -2.12 1.33 -6.05
C ARG A 49 -1.11 2.22 -5.37
N ALA A 50 -1.62 3.16 -4.57
CA ALA A 50 -0.82 4.09 -3.80
C ALA A 50 -0.92 3.80 -2.29
N ALA A 51 0.20 3.89 -1.60
CA ALA A 51 0.30 3.89 -0.14
C ALA A 51 0.82 5.27 0.32
N ARG A 52 0.10 5.89 1.26
CA ARG A 52 0.50 7.16 1.87
C ARG A 52 1.03 6.89 3.27
N LEU A 53 2.25 7.33 3.54
CA LEU A 53 3.01 6.95 4.72
C LEU A 53 3.56 8.17 5.45
N ARG A 54 3.64 8.05 6.79
CA ARG A 54 4.34 8.99 7.65
C ARG A 54 5.00 8.21 8.78
N SER A 55 6.29 8.44 9.00
CA SER A 55 6.96 7.90 10.17
C SER A 55 6.39 8.51 11.46
N VAL A 56 6.16 7.66 12.45
CA VAL A 56 5.84 8.05 13.82
C VAL A 56 6.98 7.57 14.72
N GLY A 57 7.44 8.42 15.63
CA GLY A 57 8.46 8.02 16.60
C GLY A 57 7.99 6.85 17.45
N HIS A 58 8.91 6.07 18.01
CA HIS A 58 8.59 4.82 18.72
C HIS A 58 7.59 5.02 19.89
N ALA A 59 7.72 6.11 20.65
CA ALA A 59 6.77 6.48 21.71
C ALA A 59 5.37 6.80 21.16
N ALA A 60 5.31 7.52 20.02
CA ALA A 60 4.05 7.84 19.35
C ALA A 60 3.38 6.60 18.72
N LYS A 61 4.17 5.60 18.28
CA LYS A 61 3.66 4.33 17.74
C LYS A 61 2.86 3.55 18.78
N ARG A 62 3.34 3.47 20.04
CA ARG A 62 2.65 2.79 21.15
C ARG A 62 1.31 3.47 21.48
N ALA A 63 1.31 4.79 21.60
CA ALA A 63 0.09 5.56 21.85
C ALA A 63 -0.95 5.45 20.72
N ALA A 64 -0.51 5.33 19.45
CA ALA A 64 -1.40 5.12 18.32
C ALA A 64 -2.01 3.72 18.29
N LEU A 65 -1.23 2.67 18.61
CA LEU A 65 -1.71 1.29 18.72
C LEU A 65 -2.78 1.14 19.81
N GLU A 66 -2.58 1.79 20.96
CA GLU A 66 -3.55 1.81 22.07
C GLU A 66 -4.90 2.41 21.64
N ARG A 67 -4.87 3.52 20.86
CA ARG A 67 -6.06 4.23 20.38
C ARG A 67 -6.78 3.53 19.22
N ALA A 68 -6.07 2.70 18.46
CA ALA A 68 -6.63 1.96 17.33
C ALA A 68 -7.24 0.60 17.74
N ARG A 69 -7.17 0.24 19.03
CA ARG A 69 -7.79 -0.98 19.55
C ARG A 69 -9.32 -0.82 19.49
N PRO A 70 -10.05 -1.73 18.82
CA PRO A 70 -11.50 -1.66 18.79
C PRO A 70 -12.09 -1.80 20.20
N PRO A 71 -13.23 -1.14 20.51
CA PRO A 71 -13.94 -1.36 21.76
C PRO A 71 -14.41 -2.82 21.84
N ALA A 72 -14.37 -3.37 23.06
CA ALA A 72 -14.79 -4.74 23.36
C ALA A 72 -16.30 -4.95 23.15
#